data_AF-A0A353GD27-F1
#
_entry.id   AF-A0A353GD27-F1
#
_cell.length_a   1.000
_cell.length_b   1.000
_cell.length_c   1.000
_cell.angle_alpha   90.00
_cell.angle_beta   90.00
_cell.angle_gamma   90.00
#
_symmetry.space_group_name_H-M   'P 1'
#
loop_
_entity.id
_entity.type
_entity.pdbx_description
1 polymer ?
#
loop_
_entity_poly.entity_id
_entity_poly.type
_entity_poly.pdbx_seq_one_letter_code
_entity_poly.pdbx_strand_id
1 'polypeptide(L)'
;MKKMTVEAFLNWAFTKELCKAGSGAGGGSAVMGTSWDAIADFAALGTLIDRSPNVYGVIPGFQEDGVPHPDALAAGNAVRGLASIGFDIPEGWNPFPEWSDDHGLVAAEVELMRIELEAKGDRLSGRHVAALVTTCAILKRGPDWSADKPREAMVTDPQGNPRWFVLSKSKDSLGRSYTVETDGYNRRAKRPVVGAYRKYRLTSSIRGMIIDRLEWQLWQDALAVVADRLRGDLESHLIMPFVPDRQPWTRRQYVEKNVA
;
A
#
# COMPACT_ATOMS: atom_id res chain seq x y z
N MET A 1 12.89 -10.68 -31.21
CA MET A 1 12.41 -10.63 -29.82
C MET A 1 12.90 -9.34 -29.15
N LYS A 2 11.99 -8.46 -28.73
CA LYS A 2 12.30 -7.13 -28.17
C LYS A 2 12.49 -7.22 -26.65
N LYS A 3 13.63 -6.74 -26.14
CA LYS A 3 13.90 -6.71 -24.69
C LYS A 3 13.21 -5.52 -24.03
N MET A 4 12.53 -5.74 -22.92
CA MET A 4 11.84 -4.69 -22.15
C MET A 4 11.96 -4.96 -20.65
N THR A 5 11.96 -3.91 -19.83
CA THR A 5 11.73 -4.08 -18.39
C THR A 5 10.28 -4.49 -18.14
N VAL A 6 10.01 -5.13 -17.01
CA VAL A 6 8.65 -5.58 -16.66
C VAL A 6 7.67 -4.40 -16.61
N GLU A 7 8.08 -3.24 -16.11
CA GLU A 7 7.24 -2.05 -16.01
C GLU A 7 6.91 -1.47 -17.39
N ALA A 8 7.92 -1.38 -18.28
CA ALA A 8 7.71 -0.89 -19.63
C ALA A 8 6.80 -1.83 -20.44
N PHE A 9 6.95 -3.14 -20.23
CA PHE A 9 6.14 -4.16 -20.87
C PHE A 9 4.69 -4.11 -20.38
N LEU A 10 4.47 -4.03 -19.06
CA LEU A 10 3.14 -3.89 -18.49
C LEU A 10 2.48 -2.58 -18.91
N ASN A 11 3.20 -1.46 -18.93
CA ASN A 11 2.65 -0.20 -19.42
C ASN A 11 2.17 -0.32 -20.87
N TRP A 12 2.97 -0.90 -21.77
CA TRP A 12 2.56 -1.15 -23.14
C TRP A 12 1.32 -2.06 -23.20
N ALA A 13 1.34 -3.19 -22.50
CA ALA A 13 0.23 -4.15 -22.50
C ALA A 13 -1.07 -3.48 -22.04
N PHE A 14 -1.06 -2.80 -20.89
CA PHE A 14 -2.28 -2.23 -20.29
C PHE A 14 -2.78 -0.96 -20.97
N THR A 15 -1.92 -0.18 -21.63
CA THR A 15 -2.34 1.09 -22.26
C THR A 15 -2.56 0.99 -23.77
N LYS A 16 -2.00 -0.03 -24.45
CA LYS A 16 -2.05 -0.15 -25.91
C LYS A 16 -2.70 -1.43 -26.42
N GLU A 17 -2.64 -2.52 -25.68
CA GLU A 17 -3.06 -3.83 -26.19
C GLU A 17 -4.30 -4.38 -25.49
N LEU A 18 -4.35 -4.34 -24.15
CA LEU A 18 -5.44 -4.96 -23.39
C LEU A 18 -6.76 -4.22 -23.53
N CYS A 19 -6.76 -2.94 -23.93
CA CYS A 19 -7.98 -2.22 -24.31
C CYS A 19 -8.63 -2.78 -25.59
N LYS A 20 -7.91 -3.58 -26.39
CA LYS A 20 -8.46 -4.28 -27.57
C LYS A 20 -9.24 -5.53 -27.16
N ALA A 21 -9.04 -6.04 -25.94
CA ALA A 21 -9.76 -7.22 -25.47
C ALA A 21 -11.22 -6.83 -25.18
N GLY A 22 -12.16 -7.44 -25.91
CA GLY A 22 -13.58 -7.15 -25.81
C GLY A 22 -14.08 -5.98 -26.68
N SER A 23 -13.24 -5.40 -27.56
CA SER A 23 -13.63 -4.32 -28.49
C SER A 23 -14.42 -4.80 -29.72
N GLY A 24 -14.79 -6.08 -29.80
CA GLY A 24 -15.64 -6.65 -30.86
C GLY A 24 -14.92 -7.10 -32.14
N ALA A 25 -13.60 -6.90 -32.25
CA ALA A 25 -12.84 -7.11 -33.49
C ALA A 25 -12.53 -8.58 -33.88
N GLY A 26 -13.14 -9.58 -33.24
CA GLY A 26 -12.78 -10.97 -33.51
C GLY A 26 -13.77 -12.00 -33.01
N GLY A 27 -15.01 -11.99 -33.51
CA GLY A 27 -15.94 -13.14 -33.62
C GLY A 27 -16.26 -14.00 -32.37
N GLY A 28 -15.61 -13.78 -31.24
CA GLY A 28 -15.79 -14.46 -29.98
C GLY A 28 -16.53 -13.52 -29.04
N SER A 29 -17.68 -14.01 -28.59
CA SER A 29 -18.63 -13.39 -27.66
C SER A 29 -18.06 -12.17 -26.94
N ALA A 30 -18.61 -10.99 -27.23
CA ALA A 30 -18.55 -9.87 -26.32
C ALA A 30 -18.95 -10.43 -24.94
N VAL A 31 -18.01 -10.43 -23.99
CA VAL A 31 -18.38 -10.54 -22.59
C VAL A 31 -19.00 -9.19 -22.27
N MET A 32 -20.24 -8.98 -22.74
CA MET A 32 -21.10 -7.98 -22.17
C MET A 32 -21.17 -8.36 -20.70
N GLY A 33 -20.69 -7.48 -19.81
CA GLY A 33 -21.11 -7.54 -18.42
C GLY A 33 -22.61 -7.78 -18.43
N THR A 34 -23.06 -8.76 -17.66
CA THR A 34 -24.46 -9.16 -17.71
C THR A 34 -25.29 -7.91 -17.46
N SER A 35 -26.45 -7.75 -18.10
CA SER A 35 -27.28 -6.54 -17.95
C SER A 35 -27.59 -6.20 -16.48
N TRP A 36 -27.42 -7.18 -15.58
CA TRP A 36 -27.44 -7.02 -14.13
C TRP A 36 -26.26 -6.25 -13.52
N ASP A 37 -25.05 -6.41 -14.04
CA ASP A 37 -23.87 -5.66 -13.57
C ASP A 37 -24.05 -4.16 -13.83
N ALA A 38 -24.59 -3.79 -15.00
CA ALA A 38 -24.93 -2.40 -15.33
C ALA A 38 -26.03 -1.81 -14.42
N ILE A 39 -27.00 -2.63 -14.01
CA ILE A 39 -28.06 -2.23 -13.06
C ILE A 39 -27.49 -2.08 -11.65
N ALA A 40 -26.59 -2.99 -11.22
CA ALA A 40 -25.93 -2.92 -9.92
C ALA A 40 -25.02 -1.67 -9.82
N ASP A 41 -24.27 -1.38 -10.87
CA ASP A 41 -23.43 -0.19 -10.99
C ASP A 41 -24.27 1.10 -10.98
N PHE A 42 -25.38 1.13 -11.71
CA PHE A 42 -26.33 2.25 -11.68
C PHE A 42 -26.95 2.44 -10.30
N ALA A 43 -27.33 1.35 -9.62
CA ALA A 43 -27.88 1.41 -8.26
C ALA A 43 -26.84 1.90 -7.24
N ALA A 44 -25.57 1.54 -7.41
CA ALA A 44 -24.49 1.94 -6.50
C ALA A 44 -24.02 3.39 -6.71
N LEU A 45 -23.94 3.85 -7.96
CA LEU A 45 -23.33 5.14 -8.32
C LEU A 45 -24.35 6.22 -8.73
N GLY A 46 -25.62 5.85 -8.94
CA GLY A 46 -26.67 6.77 -9.38
C GLY A 46 -26.47 7.32 -10.81
N THR A 47 -25.55 6.74 -11.57
CA THR A 47 -25.21 7.16 -12.93
C THR A 47 -24.99 5.95 -13.83
N LEU A 48 -25.32 6.09 -15.10
CA LEU A 48 -25.14 5.04 -16.09
C LEU A 48 -23.66 5.00 -16.50
N ILE A 49 -22.97 3.91 -16.16
CA ILE A 49 -21.58 3.72 -16.59
C ILE A 49 -21.61 3.36 -18.07
N ASP A 50 -21.03 4.22 -18.90
CA ASP A 50 -21.01 4.06 -20.36
C ASP A 50 -20.25 2.78 -20.78
N ARG A 51 -19.18 2.42 -20.06
CA ARG A 51 -18.46 1.15 -20.24
C ARG A 51 -17.83 0.66 -18.93
N SER A 52 -18.06 -0.61 -18.61
CA SER A 52 -17.36 -1.28 -17.53
C SER A 52 -15.95 -1.74 -17.99
N PRO A 53 -14.95 -1.78 -17.10
CA PRO A 53 -13.65 -2.37 -17.40
C PRO A 53 -13.78 -3.83 -17.86
N ASN A 54 -12.90 -4.26 -18.77
CA ASN A 54 -12.82 -5.66 -19.17
C ASN A 54 -12.20 -6.54 -18.07
N VAL A 55 -12.04 -7.83 -18.35
CA VAL A 55 -11.47 -8.82 -17.41
C VAL A 55 -10.04 -8.52 -16.93
N TYR A 56 -9.37 -7.55 -17.54
CA TYR A 56 -8.04 -7.06 -17.15
C TYR A 56 -8.08 -5.69 -16.44
N GLY A 57 -9.27 -5.15 -16.16
CA GLY A 57 -9.44 -3.86 -15.50
C GLY A 57 -9.20 -2.65 -16.42
N VAL A 58 -9.22 -2.84 -17.74
CA VAL A 58 -9.00 -1.77 -18.74
C VAL A 58 -10.30 -1.47 -19.48
N ILE A 59 -10.58 -0.20 -19.78
CA ILE A 59 -11.75 0.20 -20.59
C ILE A 59 -11.51 -0.21 -22.05
N PRO A 60 -12.41 -1.01 -22.67
CA PRO A 60 -12.27 -1.37 -24.08
C PRO A 60 -12.29 -0.16 -25.02
N GLY A 61 -11.44 -0.19 -26.04
CA GLY A 61 -11.33 0.85 -27.08
C GLY A 61 -12.63 1.06 -27.87
N PHE A 62 -12.79 2.25 -28.45
CA PHE A 62 -14.00 2.65 -29.19
C PHE A 62 -14.01 2.18 -30.65
N GLN A 63 -12.83 1.92 -31.21
CA GLN A 63 -12.63 1.67 -32.65
C GLN A 63 -11.78 0.40 -32.85
N GLU A 64 -11.95 -0.24 -34.00
CA GLU A 64 -11.38 -1.55 -34.36
C GLU A 64 -9.84 -1.58 -34.33
N ASP A 65 -9.27 -1.72 -33.13
CA ASP A 65 -7.82 -1.80 -32.92
C ASP A 65 -7.28 -3.25 -33.05
N GLY A 66 -7.99 -4.10 -33.80
CA GLY A 66 -7.61 -5.49 -34.06
C GLY A 66 -7.63 -6.39 -32.82
N VAL A 67 -6.99 -7.56 -32.94
CA VAL A 67 -6.89 -8.55 -31.84
C VAL A 67 -5.74 -8.14 -30.90
N PRO A 68 -5.89 -8.24 -29.56
CA PRO A 68 -4.78 -8.03 -28.63
C PRO A 68 -3.57 -8.91 -28.97
N HIS A 69 -2.36 -8.36 -28.84
CA HIS A 69 -1.15 -9.16 -28.99
C HIS A 69 -1.10 -10.32 -27.97
N PRO A 70 -0.69 -11.55 -28.36
CA PRO A 70 -0.58 -12.71 -27.45
C PRO A 70 0.23 -12.43 -26.17
N ASP A 71 1.42 -11.84 -26.29
CA ASP A 71 2.24 -11.38 -25.15
C ASP A 71 1.48 -10.44 -24.19
N ALA A 72 0.61 -9.57 -24.68
CA ALA A 72 -0.17 -8.69 -23.81
C ALA A 72 -1.25 -9.46 -23.04
N LEU A 73 -1.88 -10.46 -23.66
CA LEU A 73 -2.80 -11.37 -22.97
C LEU A 73 -2.07 -12.17 -21.89
N ALA A 74 -0.84 -12.63 -22.17
CA ALA A 74 0.03 -13.26 -21.17
C ALA A 74 0.32 -12.32 -20.00
N ALA A 75 0.63 -11.05 -20.27
CA ALA A 75 0.81 -10.01 -19.25
C ALA A 75 -0.43 -9.85 -18.36
N GLY A 76 -1.60 -9.68 -18.97
CA GLY A 76 -2.88 -9.53 -18.25
C GLY A 76 -3.21 -10.77 -17.41
N ASN A 77 -2.94 -11.97 -17.94
CA ASN A 77 -3.13 -13.22 -17.21
C ASN A 77 -2.16 -13.35 -16.02
N ALA A 78 -0.90 -12.97 -16.19
CA ALA A 78 0.10 -13.01 -15.12
C ALA A 78 -0.29 -12.08 -13.95
N VAL A 79 -0.73 -10.86 -14.26
CA VAL A 79 -1.21 -9.88 -13.27
C VAL A 79 -2.50 -10.36 -12.60
N ARG A 80 -3.48 -10.85 -13.37
CA ARG A 80 -4.72 -11.42 -12.81
C ARG A 80 -4.43 -12.62 -11.90
N GLY A 81 -3.42 -13.42 -12.24
CA GLY A 81 -2.96 -14.53 -11.43
C GLY A 81 -2.43 -14.12 -10.05
N LEU A 82 -2.13 -12.84 -9.81
CA LEU A 82 -1.78 -12.35 -8.47
C LEU A 82 -2.96 -12.47 -7.50
N ALA A 83 -4.21 -12.41 -7.99
CA ALA A 83 -5.41 -12.56 -7.18
C ALA A 83 -5.54 -13.92 -6.47
N SER A 84 -4.75 -14.92 -6.89
CA SER A 84 -4.68 -16.24 -6.27
C SER A 84 -3.63 -16.34 -5.15
N ILE A 85 -2.86 -15.28 -4.91
CA ILE A 85 -1.77 -15.23 -3.94
C ILE A 85 -2.14 -14.27 -2.81
N GLY A 86 -1.75 -14.59 -1.58
CA GLY A 86 -1.77 -13.67 -0.43
C GLY A 86 -0.38 -13.12 -0.15
N PHE A 87 -0.32 -11.90 0.36
CA PHE A 87 0.92 -11.29 0.84
C PHE A 87 0.86 -11.18 2.36
N ASP A 88 2.01 -11.30 3.02
CA ASP A 88 2.10 -11.19 4.47
C ASP A 88 3.11 -10.12 4.86
N ILE A 89 2.88 -9.49 6.02
CA ILE A 89 3.85 -8.56 6.62
C ILE A 89 4.74 -9.38 7.56
N PRO A 90 6.07 -9.43 7.35
CA PRO A 90 6.94 -10.23 8.19
C PRO A 90 7.04 -9.67 9.61
N GLU A 91 7.35 -10.55 10.57
CA GLU A 91 7.69 -10.13 11.93
C GLU A 91 8.90 -9.18 11.91
N GLY A 92 8.85 -8.13 12.73
CA GLY A 92 9.90 -7.11 12.76
C GLY A 92 9.94 -6.19 11.54
N TRP A 93 8.88 -6.18 10.71
CA TRP A 93 8.75 -5.25 9.60
C TRP A 93 8.90 -3.80 10.08
N ASN A 94 9.92 -3.13 9.55
CA ASN A 94 10.18 -1.73 9.81
C ASN A 94 10.17 -0.95 8.48
N PRO A 95 9.10 -0.19 8.19
CA PRO A 95 9.05 0.63 6.98
C PRO A 95 9.99 1.83 7.05
N PHE A 96 10.40 2.30 8.24
CA PHE A 96 11.25 3.49 8.45
C PHE A 96 12.57 3.17 9.17
N PRO A 97 13.43 2.28 8.63
CA PRO A 97 14.71 1.93 9.26
C PRO A 97 15.65 3.14 9.40
N GLU A 98 15.42 4.19 8.62
CA GLU A 98 16.26 5.37 8.57
C GLU A 98 15.84 6.49 9.52
N TRP A 99 14.72 6.32 10.24
CA TRP A 99 14.28 7.25 11.27
C TRP A 99 14.80 6.78 12.63
N SER A 100 15.47 7.67 13.37
CA SER A 100 15.67 7.44 14.80
C SER A 100 14.32 7.35 15.51
N ASP A 101 14.20 6.54 16.54
CA ASP A 101 12.95 6.38 17.29
C ASP A 101 13.23 6.28 18.78
N ASP A 102 13.84 7.34 19.33
CA ASP A 102 14.36 7.36 20.70
C ASP A 102 13.28 7.08 21.75
N HIS A 103 12.03 7.46 21.46
CA HIS A 103 10.87 7.25 22.33
C HIS A 103 9.97 6.06 21.91
N GLY A 104 10.36 5.29 20.88
CA GLY A 104 9.60 4.12 20.41
C GLY A 104 8.23 4.44 19.78
N LEU A 105 8.01 5.69 19.36
CA LEU A 105 6.72 6.18 18.87
C LEU A 105 6.43 5.72 17.44
N VAL A 106 7.46 5.69 16.59
CA VAL A 106 7.33 5.21 15.21
C VAL A 106 7.07 3.72 15.21
N ALA A 107 7.85 2.95 15.98
CA ALA A 107 7.67 1.52 16.13
C ALA A 107 6.28 1.17 16.68
N ALA A 108 5.78 1.91 17.68
CA ALA A 108 4.44 1.70 18.22
C ALA A 108 3.34 1.96 17.18
N GLU A 109 3.44 3.01 16.35
CA GLU A 109 2.44 3.28 15.32
C GLU A 109 2.50 2.25 14.18
N VAL A 110 3.70 1.80 13.79
CA VAL A 110 3.90 0.72 12.81
C VAL A 110 3.27 -0.58 13.30
N GLU A 111 3.49 -0.93 14.57
CA GLU A 111 2.90 -2.11 15.21
C GLU A 111 1.38 -2.08 15.16
N LEU A 112 0.78 -0.95 15.56
CA LEU A 112 -0.68 -0.76 15.50
C LEU A 112 -1.20 -0.90 14.06
N MET A 113 -0.46 -0.37 13.08
CA MET A 113 -0.80 -0.51 11.67
C MET A 113 -0.68 -1.92 11.15
N ARG A 114 0.35 -2.67 11.54
CA ARG A 114 0.45 -4.07 11.17
C ARG A 114 -0.76 -4.86 11.67
N ILE A 115 -1.11 -4.72 12.95
CA ILE A 115 -2.27 -5.39 13.55
C ILE A 115 -3.56 -5.05 12.79
N GLU A 116 -3.78 -3.78 12.46
CA GLU A 116 -4.99 -3.36 11.72
C GLU A 116 -5.02 -3.91 10.29
N LEU A 117 -3.88 -3.93 9.60
CA LEU A 117 -3.76 -4.43 8.23
C LEU A 117 -3.95 -5.94 8.17
N GLU A 118 -3.35 -6.68 9.11
CA GLU A 118 -3.53 -8.14 9.25
C GLU A 118 -4.99 -8.49 9.58
N ALA A 119 -5.63 -7.74 10.49
CA ALA A 119 -7.02 -7.99 10.86
C ALA A 119 -8.01 -7.75 9.72
N LYS A 120 -7.75 -6.76 8.84
CA LYS A 120 -8.60 -6.46 7.68
C LYS A 120 -8.30 -7.36 6.48
N GLY A 121 -7.04 -7.71 6.24
CA GLY A 121 -6.60 -8.58 5.14
C GLY A 121 -6.76 -7.99 3.72
N ASP A 122 -7.63 -7.01 3.51
CA ASP A 122 -7.99 -6.50 2.17
C ASP A 122 -6.78 -5.99 1.35
N ARG A 123 -5.89 -5.21 1.98
CA ARG A 123 -4.70 -4.65 1.31
C ARG A 123 -3.62 -5.69 1.00
N LEU A 124 -3.61 -6.76 1.77
CA LEU A 124 -2.69 -7.89 1.60
C LEU A 124 -3.26 -8.95 0.64
N SER A 125 -4.52 -8.79 0.23
CA SER A 125 -5.15 -9.67 -0.74
C SER A 125 -4.50 -9.50 -2.12
N GLY A 126 -4.28 -10.62 -2.81
CA GLY A 126 -3.79 -10.60 -4.18
C GLY A 126 -4.67 -9.80 -5.15
N ARG A 127 -5.97 -9.65 -4.85
CA ARG A 127 -6.90 -8.82 -5.63
C ARG A 127 -6.52 -7.34 -5.55
N HIS A 128 -6.24 -6.85 -4.35
CA HIS A 128 -5.76 -5.49 -4.16
C HIS A 128 -4.41 -5.28 -4.86
N VAL A 129 -3.49 -6.23 -4.72
CA VAL A 129 -2.16 -6.14 -5.36
C VAL A 129 -2.26 -6.18 -6.89
N ALA A 130 -3.15 -6.99 -7.47
CA ALA A 130 -3.42 -6.99 -8.91
C ALA A 130 -3.95 -5.63 -9.39
N ALA A 131 -4.85 -5.01 -8.64
CA ALA A 131 -5.35 -3.67 -8.93
C ALA A 131 -4.23 -2.62 -8.84
N LEU A 132 -3.39 -2.68 -7.80
CA LEU A 132 -2.23 -1.81 -7.62
C LEU A 132 -1.28 -1.87 -8.83
N VAL A 133 -0.90 -3.07 -9.26
CA VAL A 133 -0.04 -3.29 -10.44
C VAL A 133 -0.68 -2.73 -11.71
N THR A 134 -1.98 -2.96 -11.89
CA THR A 134 -2.74 -2.44 -13.04
C THR A 134 -2.73 -0.91 -13.07
N THR A 135 -3.04 -0.27 -11.94
CA THR A 135 -3.01 1.18 -11.80
C THR A 135 -1.61 1.75 -12.08
N CYS A 136 -0.56 1.17 -11.51
CA CYS A 136 0.82 1.60 -11.73
C CYS A 136 1.27 1.41 -13.20
N ALA A 137 0.85 0.32 -13.85
CA ALA A 137 1.12 0.07 -15.25
C ALA A 137 0.45 1.14 -16.14
N ILE A 138 -0.80 1.49 -15.87
CA ILE A 138 -1.54 2.52 -16.62
C ILE A 138 -0.94 3.91 -16.40
N LEU A 139 -0.69 4.29 -15.14
CA LEU A 139 -0.13 5.59 -14.78
C LEU A 139 1.35 5.75 -15.13
N LYS A 140 2.02 4.66 -15.52
CA LYS A 140 3.45 4.61 -15.83
C LYS A 140 4.32 5.13 -14.67
N ARG A 141 3.91 4.85 -13.44
CA ARG A 141 4.64 5.16 -12.21
C ARG A 141 4.28 4.17 -11.10
N GLY A 142 5.24 3.88 -10.23
CA GLY A 142 4.98 3.11 -9.01
C GLY A 142 4.22 3.91 -7.96
N PRO A 143 3.85 3.26 -6.84
CA PRO A 143 3.32 3.95 -5.66
C PRO A 143 4.30 5.01 -5.16
N ASP A 144 3.81 6.06 -4.53
CA ASP A 144 4.70 6.96 -3.79
C ASP A 144 5.17 6.25 -2.51
N TRP A 145 6.41 6.49 -2.12
CA TRP A 145 7.01 5.99 -0.88
C TRP A 145 7.69 7.11 -0.08
N SER A 146 7.61 8.34 -0.59
CA SER A 146 8.17 9.51 0.06
C SER A 146 7.55 9.71 1.44
N ALA A 147 8.39 10.01 2.42
CA ALA A 147 7.94 10.21 3.79
C ALA A 147 8.89 11.14 4.52
N ASP A 148 8.31 12.10 5.24
CA ASP A 148 9.04 13.04 6.09
C ASP A 148 8.87 12.64 7.55
N LYS A 149 9.99 12.54 8.29
CA LYS A 149 9.93 12.18 9.71
C LYS A 149 9.16 13.27 10.47
N PRO A 150 8.04 12.92 11.16
CA PRO A 150 7.37 13.86 12.04
C PRO A 150 8.26 14.23 13.23
N ARG A 151 8.01 15.39 13.82
CA ARG A 151 8.69 15.76 15.06
C ARG A 151 8.08 14.99 16.23
N GLU A 152 8.90 14.79 17.25
CA GLU A 152 8.47 14.25 18.52
C GLU A 152 8.26 15.42 19.48
N ALA A 153 7.05 15.54 20.01
CA ALA A 153 6.67 16.61 20.92
C ALA A 153 6.23 16.03 22.26
N MET A 154 6.71 16.64 23.34
CA MET A 154 6.24 16.30 24.68
C MET A 154 4.75 16.64 24.79
N VAL A 155 4.00 15.78 25.49
CA VAL A 155 2.57 16.03 25.74
C VAL A 155 2.41 17.18 26.73
N THR A 156 1.70 18.22 26.32
CA THR A 156 1.44 19.42 27.12
C THR A 156 -0.01 19.53 27.56
N ASP A 157 -0.28 20.39 28.55
CA ASP A 157 -1.62 20.84 28.90
C ASP A 157 -2.11 21.92 27.90
N PRO A 158 -3.37 22.38 27.99
CA PRO A 158 -3.87 23.45 27.13
C PRO A 158 -3.11 24.78 27.24
N GLN A 159 -2.35 24.98 28.32
CA GLN A 159 -1.52 26.16 28.57
C GLN A 159 -0.07 25.99 28.08
N GLY A 160 0.26 24.85 27.46
CA GLY A 160 1.59 24.56 26.93
C GLY A 160 2.59 24.02 27.96
N ASN A 161 2.19 23.78 29.22
CA ASN A 161 3.09 23.20 30.21
C ASN A 161 3.19 21.69 30.01
N PRO A 162 4.40 21.11 30.15
CA PRO A 162 4.58 19.67 30.15
C PRO A 162 3.66 18.94 31.15
N ARG A 163 2.94 17.92 30.68
CA ARG A 163 2.14 17.03 31.55
C ARG A 163 2.98 15.95 32.20
N TRP A 164 2.67 15.65 33.45
CA TRP A 164 3.25 14.54 34.19
C TRP A 164 2.23 13.40 34.25
N PHE A 165 2.71 12.17 34.09
CA PHE A 165 1.90 10.96 34.12
C PHE A 165 2.44 10.05 35.20
N VAL A 166 1.57 9.34 35.91
CA VAL A 166 1.98 8.31 36.87
C VAL A 166 1.05 7.12 36.74
N LEU A 167 1.61 5.91 36.87
CA LEU A 167 0.81 4.69 36.96
C LEU A 167 0.31 4.53 38.40
N SER A 168 -1.00 4.50 38.57
CA SER A 168 -1.66 4.31 39.86
C SER A 168 -2.49 3.03 39.86
N LYS A 169 -2.51 2.32 40.99
CA LYS A 169 -3.37 1.14 41.15
C LYS A 169 -4.77 1.62 41.55
N SER A 170 -5.75 1.34 40.71
CA SER A 170 -7.17 1.55 41.00
C SER A 170 -7.88 0.21 41.20
N LYS A 171 -9.04 0.22 41.86
CA LYS A 171 -9.93 -0.96 41.98
C LYS A 171 -11.21 -0.69 41.21
N ASP A 172 -11.68 -1.69 40.46
CA ASP A 172 -12.99 -1.64 39.83
C ASP A 172 -14.12 -1.85 40.86
N SER A 173 -15.38 -1.71 40.41
CA SER A 173 -16.56 -1.96 41.25
C SER A 173 -16.70 -3.42 41.71
N LEU A 174 -15.92 -4.33 41.13
CA LEU A 174 -15.86 -5.76 41.45
C LEU A 174 -14.63 -6.11 42.32
N GLY A 175 -13.88 -5.11 42.78
CA GLY A 175 -12.71 -5.26 43.65
C GLY A 175 -11.40 -5.69 42.96
N ARG A 176 -11.38 -5.85 41.63
CA ARG A 176 -10.17 -6.20 40.87
C ARG A 176 -9.28 -4.98 40.72
N SER A 177 -7.99 -5.16 41.03
CA SER A 177 -7.00 -4.10 40.87
C SER A 177 -6.53 -4.00 39.42
N TYR A 178 -6.55 -2.80 38.86
CA TYR A 178 -5.97 -2.49 37.55
C TYR A 178 -5.06 -1.26 37.66
N THR A 179 -4.07 -1.20 36.78
CA THR A 179 -3.17 -0.06 36.70
C THR A 179 -3.75 0.93 35.69
N VAL A 180 -3.92 2.18 36.12
CA VAL A 180 -4.38 3.26 35.26
C VAL A 180 -3.40 4.42 35.33
N GLU A 181 -3.22 5.06 34.19
CA GLU A 181 -2.43 6.28 34.14
C GLU A 181 -3.27 7.48 34.62
N THR A 182 -2.72 8.23 35.56
CA THR A 182 -3.35 9.44 36.12
C THR A 182 -2.42 10.65 36.06
N ASP A 183 -2.92 11.81 36.45
CA ASP A 183 -2.12 13.03 36.56
C ASP A 183 -0.99 12.83 37.59
N GLY A 184 0.25 12.91 37.11
CA GLY A 184 1.45 12.78 37.92
C GLY A 184 1.90 14.08 38.57
N TYR A 185 1.16 15.18 38.42
CA TYR A 185 1.52 16.47 39.00
C TYR A 185 0.73 16.78 40.27
N ASN A 186 1.43 16.97 41.39
CA ASN A 186 0.80 17.39 42.63
C ASN A 186 0.62 18.93 42.64
N ARG A 187 -0.60 19.40 42.39
CA ARG A 187 -0.93 20.84 42.37
C ARG A 187 -0.68 21.55 43.70
N ARG A 188 -0.87 20.86 44.83
CA ARG A 188 -0.66 21.45 46.16
C ARG A 188 0.83 21.63 46.47
N ALA A 189 1.64 20.62 46.14
CA ALA A 189 3.09 20.65 46.36
C ALA A 189 3.88 21.30 45.21
N LYS A 190 3.21 21.70 44.12
CA LYS A 190 3.79 22.26 42.88
C LYS A 190 4.97 21.44 42.34
N ARG A 191 4.89 20.11 42.43
CA ARG A 191 5.96 19.20 41.98
C ARG A 191 5.40 17.87 41.48
N PRO A 192 6.10 17.15 40.59
CA PRO A 192 5.74 15.79 40.21
C PRO A 192 5.68 14.85 41.42
N VAL A 193 4.80 13.86 41.36
CA VAL A 193 4.78 12.75 42.32
C VAL A 193 5.94 11.79 42.05
N VAL A 194 6.30 11.00 43.06
CA VAL A 194 7.33 9.97 42.92
C VAL A 194 6.89 8.95 41.86
N GLY A 195 7.76 8.64 40.92
CA GLY A 195 7.46 7.75 39.78
C GLY A 195 6.68 8.43 38.65
N ALA A 196 6.47 9.75 38.70
CA ALA A 196 5.92 10.47 37.57
C ALA A 196 6.91 10.55 36.41
N TYR A 197 6.41 10.44 35.18
CA TYR A 197 7.19 10.45 33.96
C TYR A 197 6.57 11.36 32.90
N ARG A 198 7.31 11.58 31.81
CA ARG A 198 6.89 12.40 30.68
C ARG A 198 6.52 11.52 29.49
N LYS A 199 5.53 11.95 28.72
CA LYS A 199 5.13 11.31 27.47
C LYS A 199 5.45 12.19 26.28
N TYR A 200 5.71 11.52 25.17
CA TYR A 200 5.94 12.11 23.87
C TYR A 200 4.87 11.61 22.90
N ARG A 201 4.64 12.37 21.84
CA ARG A 201 3.79 12.00 20.72
C ARG A 201 4.41 12.49 19.42
N LEU A 202 4.04 11.85 18.32
CA LEU A 202 4.33 12.39 17.00
C LEU A 202 3.47 13.65 16.76
N THR A 203 4.05 14.68 16.15
CA THR A 203 3.33 15.93 15.83
C THR A 203 2.28 15.74 14.74
N SER A 204 2.44 14.71 13.91
CA SER A 204 1.54 14.33 12.83
C SER A 204 1.45 12.81 12.73
N SER A 205 0.35 12.32 12.17
CA SER A 205 0.16 10.89 11.90
C SER A 205 1.09 10.43 10.78
N ILE A 206 1.64 9.22 10.92
CA ILE A 206 2.49 8.57 9.90
C ILE A 206 1.77 7.40 9.20
N ARG A 207 0.47 7.22 9.45
CA ARG A 207 -0.30 6.08 8.92
C ARG A 207 -0.30 6.02 7.39
N GLY A 208 -0.45 7.17 6.73
CA GLY A 208 -0.36 7.27 5.27
C GLY A 208 1.01 6.79 4.77
N MET A 209 2.08 7.32 5.38
CA MET A 209 3.46 6.95 5.04
C MET A 209 3.77 5.47 5.26
N ILE A 210 3.17 4.83 6.27
CA ILE A 210 3.27 3.38 6.51
C ILE A 210 2.65 2.61 5.34
N ILE A 211 1.43 3.01 4.93
CA ILE A 211 0.70 2.39 3.83
C ILE A 211 1.45 2.60 2.51
N ASP A 212 1.94 3.80 2.25
CA ASP A 212 2.67 4.15 1.04
C ASP A 212 3.92 3.25 0.86
N ARG A 213 4.69 3.05 1.93
CA ARG A 213 5.86 2.15 1.91
C ARG A 213 5.49 0.68 1.80
N LEU A 214 4.37 0.25 2.38
CA LEU A 214 3.84 -1.09 2.21
C LEU A 214 3.43 -1.34 0.76
N GLU A 215 2.66 -0.44 0.16
CA GLU A 215 2.19 -0.55 -1.22
C GLU A 215 3.37 -0.57 -2.20
N TRP A 216 4.42 0.22 -1.95
CA TRP A 216 5.65 0.12 -2.73
C TRP A 216 6.28 -1.29 -2.68
N GLN A 217 6.40 -1.87 -1.48
CA GLN A 217 6.96 -3.20 -1.30
C GLN A 217 6.12 -4.28 -1.97
N LEU A 218 4.80 -4.25 -1.77
CA LEU A 218 3.86 -5.15 -2.42
C LEU A 218 3.93 -5.05 -3.95
N TRP A 219 4.02 -3.83 -4.48
CA TRP A 219 4.18 -3.61 -5.91
C TRP A 219 5.49 -4.20 -6.44
N GLN A 220 6.61 -4.00 -5.73
CA GLN A 220 7.91 -4.57 -6.11
C GLN A 220 7.91 -6.10 -6.08
N ASP A 221 7.30 -6.72 -5.06
CA ASP A 221 7.16 -8.17 -4.97
C ASP A 221 6.25 -8.72 -6.08
N ALA A 222 5.14 -8.04 -6.36
CA ALA A 222 4.25 -8.41 -7.44
C ALA A 222 4.93 -8.33 -8.81
N LEU A 223 5.74 -7.29 -9.06
CA LEU A 223 6.53 -7.19 -10.28
C LEU A 223 7.53 -8.33 -10.42
N ALA A 224 8.15 -8.79 -9.33
CA ALA A 224 9.02 -9.97 -9.34
C ALA A 224 8.25 -11.24 -9.75
N VAL A 225 7.09 -11.48 -9.15
CA VAL A 225 6.23 -12.62 -9.48
C VAL A 225 5.77 -12.57 -10.94
N VAL A 226 5.35 -11.40 -11.41
CA VAL A 226 4.91 -11.22 -12.81
C VAL A 226 6.07 -11.41 -13.78
N ALA A 227 7.24 -10.83 -13.50
CA ALA A 227 8.43 -10.99 -14.35
C ALA A 227 8.88 -12.45 -14.45
N ASP A 228 8.78 -13.22 -13.36
CA ASP A 228 9.09 -14.65 -13.34
C ASP A 228 8.08 -15.46 -14.17
N ARG A 229 6.78 -15.19 -14.01
CA ARG A 229 5.71 -15.84 -14.80
C ARG A 229 5.76 -15.55 -16.29
N LEU A 230 6.32 -14.41 -16.69
CA LEU A 230 6.45 -14.03 -18.09
C LEU A 230 7.77 -14.52 -18.72
N ARG A 231 8.65 -15.17 -17.94
CA ARG A 231 9.96 -15.59 -18.42
C ARG A 231 9.83 -16.85 -19.27
N GLY A 232 10.12 -16.71 -20.56
CA GLY A 232 10.16 -17.85 -21.50
C GLY A 232 8.84 -18.11 -22.23
N ASP A 233 7.75 -17.43 -21.83
CA ASP A 233 6.39 -17.66 -22.35
C ASP A 233 5.91 -16.59 -23.34
N LEU A 234 6.82 -15.73 -23.82
CA LEU A 234 6.50 -14.61 -24.72
C LEU A 234 7.01 -14.88 -26.16
N GLU A 235 6.18 -14.55 -27.15
CA GLU A 235 6.46 -14.78 -28.57
C GLU A 235 7.36 -13.68 -29.17
N SER A 236 7.04 -12.42 -28.87
CA SER A 236 7.66 -11.25 -29.50
C SER A 236 8.57 -10.47 -28.56
N HIS A 237 8.36 -10.59 -27.25
CA HIS A 237 9.07 -9.84 -26.22
C HIS A 237 9.93 -10.73 -25.31
N LEU A 238 10.92 -10.12 -24.66
CA LEU A 238 11.72 -10.76 -23.63
C LEU A 238 11.77 -9.83 -22.42
N ILE A 239 11.31 -10.32 -21.27
CA ILE A 239 11.40 -9.58 -20.01
C ILE A 239 12.85 -9.62 -19.52
N MET A 240 13.42 -8.44 -19.28
CA MET A 240 14.74 -8.31 -18.68
C MET A 240 14.71 -8.82 -17.23
N PRO A 241 15.85 -9.33 -16.71
CA PRO A 241 15.95 -9.67 -15.30
C PRO A 241 15.51 -8.51 -14.41
N PHE A 242 14.65 -8.80 -13.44
CA PHE A 242 14.12 -7.83 -12.50
C PHE A 242 14.54 -8.21 -11.08
N VAL A 243 15.04 -7.23 -10.34
CA VAL A 243 15.42 -7.37 -8.92
C VAL A 243 14.60 -6.35 -8.13
N PRO A 244 13.72 -6.79 -7.23
CA PRO A 244 12.90 -5.91 -6.41
C PRO A 244 13.74 -4.93 -5.58
N ASP A 245 13.43 -3.64 -5.67
CA ASP A 245 13.95 -2.60 -4.80
C ASP A 245 12.93 -2.26 -3.72
N ARG A 246 12.90 -3.07 -2.66
CA ARG A 246 11.87 -2.99 -1.61
C ARG A 246 12.02 -1.75 -0.70
N GLN A 247 13.20 -1.14 -0.64
CA GLN A 247 13.49 -0.04 0.29
C GLN A 247 14.41 1.01 -0.35
N PRO A 248 14.01 1.66 -1.47
CA PRO A 248 14.84 2.66 -2.16
C PRO A 248 15.26 3.82 -1.25
N TRP A 249 14.43 4.15 -0.26
CA TRP A 249 14.67 5.22 0.72
C TRP A 249 15.92 5.00 1.58
N THR A 250 16.36 3.76 1.79
CA THR A 250 17.59 3.48 2.56
C THR A 250 18.85 3.97 1.86
N ARG A 251 18.87 3.93 0.52
CA ARG A 251 20.00 4.39 -0.29
C ARG A 251 20.02 5.90 -0.48
N ARG A 252 18.85 6.55 -0.53
CA ARG A 252 18.72 8.00 -0.72
C ARG A 252 19.43 8.80 0.38
N GLN A 253 19.36 8.33 1.64
CA GLN A 253 20.10 8.95 2.74
C GLN A 253 21.62 8.82 2.61
N TYR A 254 22.14 7.76 1.99
CA TYR A 254 23.58 7.59 1.82
C TYR A 254 24.16 8.64 0.87
N VAL A 255 23.40 9.06 -0.15
CA VAL A 255 23.83 10.11 -1.08
C VAL A 255 23.74 11.49 -0.43
N GLU A 256 22.65 11.79 0.28
CA GLU A 256 22.48 13.09 0.96
C GLU A 256 23.50 13.30 2.09
N LYS A 257 23.89 12.25 2.82
CA LYS A 257 24.92 12.33 3.88
C LYS A 257 26.36 12.45 3.36
N ASN A 258 26.62 12.10 2.11
CA ASN A 258 27.97 12.13 1.51
C ASN A 258 28.21 13.34 0.58
N VAL A 259 27.20 14.19 0.40
CA VAL A 259 27.26 15.43 -0.40
C VAL A 259 27.06 16.69 0.47
N ALA A 260 26.70 16.51 1.75
CA ALA A 260 26.65 17.56 2.78
C ALA A 260 27.91 17.54 3.65
#